data_AF-A0A6P0Y0F4-F1
#
_entry.id   AF-A0A6P0Y0F4-F1
#
_cell.length_a   1.000
_cell.length_b   1.000
_cell.length_c   1.000
_cell.angle_alpha   90.00
_cell.angle_beta   90.00
_cell.angle_gamma   90.00
#
_symmetry.space_group_name_H-M   'P 1'
#
loop_
_entity.id
_entity.type
_entity.pdbx_description
1 polymer ?
#
loop_
_entity_poly.entity_id
_entity_poly.type
_entity_poly.pdbx_seq_one_letter_code
_entity_poly.pdbx_strand_id
1 'polypeptide(L)'
;MKVKQVIQNKTVDLTNKYQEKIHLSGHIQPHGLLFVLKEPELTILQVSNNTFEFFGIPAKTLLNQNLSDFLDQDQINRLRKSLENNPELKTINPVKLSVKTKHKSLVL
;
A
#
# COMPACT_ATOMS: atom_id res chain seq x y z
N MET A 1 22.88 14.20 40.09
CA MET A 1 23.65 14.04 38.83
C MET A 1 24.10 12.60 38.70
N LYS A 2 23.62 11.85 37.70
CA LYS A 2 24.20 10.57 37.27
C LYS A 2 24.22 10.53 35.74
N VAL A 3 25.44 10.72 35.25
CA VAL A 3 26.10 10.36 34.00
C VAL A 3 25.24 10.10 32.75
N LYS A 4 25.41 10.99 31.78
CA LYS A 4 25.03 10.88 30.37
C LYS A 4 25.62 9.58 29.78
N GLN A 5 24.78 8.69 29.28
CA GLN A 5 25.23 7.46 28.62
C GLN A 5 25.94 7.85 27.31
N VAL A 6 27.26 7.70 27.30
CA VAL A 6 28.09 7.90 26.10
C VAL A 6 27.81 6.75 25.15
N ILE A 7 27.22 7.04 23.99
CA ILE A 7 27.09 6.08 22.90
C ILE A 7 28.52 5.80 22.43
N GLN A 8 29.03 4.61 22.74
CA GLN A 8 30.30 4.14 22.20
C GLN A 8 30.12 4.02 20.67
N ASN A 9 30.94 4.75 19.91
CA ASN A 9 31.03 4.62 18.46
C ASN A 9 31.51 3.21 18.11
N LYS A 10 30.56 2.28 17.98
CA LYS A 10 30.80 0.99 17.37
C LYS A 10 31.09 1.27 15.90
N THR A 11 32.31 1.02 15.46
CA THR A 11 32.67 1.03 14.04
C THR A 11 31.66 0.17 13.30
N VAL A 12 30.80 0.80 12.51
CA VAL A 12 29.78 0.10 11.73
C VAL A 12 30.54 -0.72 10.69
N ASP A 13 30.68 -2.00 10.95
CA ASP A 13 31.27 -2.94 10.01
C ASP A 13 30.28 -3.14 8.85
N LEU A 14 30.58 -2.50 7.72
CA LEU A 14 29.73 -2.45 6.54
C LEU A 14 29.66 -3.80 5.79
N THR A 15 30.50 -4.78 6.17
CA THR A 15 30.52 -6.10 5.53
C THR A 15 29.30 -6.97 5.86
N ASN A 16 28.57 -6.68 6.94
CA ASN A 16 27.38 -7.43 7.37
C ASN A 16 26.02 -6.82 6.92
N LYS A 17 26.01 -5.84 6.02
CA LYS A 17 24.77 -5.20 5.53
C LYS A 17 24.06 -5.95 4.39
N TYR A 18 24.69 -6.98 3.84
CA TYR A 18 24.22 -7.62 2.60
C TYR A 18 23.10 -8.67 2.80
N GLN A 19 22.62 -8.89 4.03
CA GLN A 19 21.63 -9.93 4.33
C GLN A 19 20.35 -9.45 5.03
N GLU A 20 20.24 -8.16 5.39
CA GLU A 20 18.95 -7.64 5.83
C GLU A 20 17.99 -7.59 4.64
N LYS A 21 17.00 -8.48 4.64
CA LYS A 21 15.93 -8.50 3.65
C LYS A 21 14.96 -7.35 3.92
N ILE A 22 15.40 -6.12 3.68
CA ILE A 22 14.58 -4.90 3.84
C ILE A 22 13.26 -4.97 3.06
N HIS A 23 13.21 -5.76 1.97
CA HIS A 23 12.02 -6.00 1.15
C HIS A 23 10.97 -6.91 1.82
N LEU A 24 11.31 -7.59 2.92
CA LEU A 24 10.38 -8.44 3.70
C LEU A 24 9.88 -7.76 4.96
N SER A 25 10.16 -6.46 5.14
CA SER A 25 9.82 -5.76 6.39
C SER A 25 8.32 -5.84 6.72
N GLY A 26 7.43 -6.09 5.75
CA GLY A 26 5.99 -6.22 5.99
C GLY A 26 5.32 -4.91 6.43
N HIS A 27 6.06 -3.80 6.42
CA HIS A 27 5.61 -2.46 6.77
C HIS A 27 5.62 -1.57 5.54
N ILE A 28 4.73 -0.58 5.54
CA ILE A 28 4.68 0.48 4.54
C ILE A 28 4.90 1.83 5.23
N GLN A 29 5.16 2.88 4.45
CA GLN A 29 5.06 4.24 4.98
C GLN A 29 3.58 4.60 5.22
N PRO A 30 3.24 5.34 6.31
CA PRO A 30 1.86 5.49 6.76
C PRO A 30 1.03 6.50 5.96
N HIS A 31 1.65 7.21 5.00
CA HIS A 31 1.01 8.30 4.24
C HIS A 31 0.19 7.82 3.04
N GLY A 32 0.17 6.51 2.77
CA GLY A 32 -0.64 5.92 1.72
C GLY A 32 -1.16 4.55 2.15
N LEU A 33 -1.87 3.90 1.24
CA LEU A 33 -2.37 2.54 1.41
C LEU A 33 -1.70 1.62 0.40
N LEU A 34 -1.53 0.36 0.78
CA LEU A 34 -1.05 -0.69 -0.13
C LEU A 34 -2.12 -1.78 -0.23
N PHE A 35 -2.48 -2.11 -1.47
CA PHE A 35 -3.36 -3.22 -1.80
C PHE A 35 -2.62 -4.23 -2.64
N VAL A 36 -2.83 -5.52 -2.35
CA VAL A 36 -2.42 -6.63 -3.21
C VAL A 36 -3.70 -7.25 -3.76
N LEU A 37 -3.81 -7.26 -5.08
CA LEU A 37 -5.03 -7.67 -5.77
C LEU A 37 -4.76 -8.95 -6.58
N LYS A 38 -5.75 -9.84 -6.62
CA LYS A 38 -5.76 -10.99 -7.52
C LYS A 38 -6.44 -10.60 -8.83
N GLU A 39 -5.73 -10.72 -9.95
CA GLU A 39 -6.30 -10.54 -11.29
C GLU A 39 -6.98 -11.82 -11.79
N PRO A 40 -7.99 -11.70 -12.69
CA PRO A 40 -8.58 -10.45 -13.21
C PRO A 40 -9.69 -9.87 -12.33
N GLU A 41 -10.12 -10.59 -11.29
CA GLU A 41 -11.30 -10.20 -10.51
C GLU A 41 -11.06 -8.92 -9.70
N LEU A 42 -9.81 -8.62 -9.34
CA LEU A 42 -9.39 -7.56 -8.42
C LEU A 42 -9.80 -7.84 -6.96
N THR A 43 -9.73 -9.10 -6.56
CA THR A 43 -9.97 -9.52 -5.16
C THR A 43 -8.82 -9.07 -4.28
N ILE A 44 -9.13 -8.46 -3.13
CA ILE A 44 -8.13 -7.95 -2.18
C ILE A 44 -7.53 -9.12 -1.37
N LEU A 45 -6.27 -9.47 -1.67
CA LEU A 45 -5.52 -10.52 -0.97
C LEU A 45 -4.79 -10.00 0.26
N GLN A 46 -4.24 -8.79 0.17
CA GLN A 46 -3.60 -8.10 1.29
C GLN A 46 -3.95 -6.62 1.24
N VAL A 47 -3.99 -6.00 2.41
CA VAL A 47 -4.16 -4.57 2.55
C VAL A 47 -3.37 -4.08 3.75
N SER A 48 -2.82 -2.87 3.68
CA SER A 48 -2.15 -2.23 4.82
C SER A 48 -3.11 -2.02 5.99
N ASN A 49 -2.58 -2.00 7.21
CA ASN A 49 -3.41 -1.93 8.42
C ASN A 49 -4.07 -0.55 8.64
N ASN A 50 -3.54 0.50 8.00
CA ASN A 50 -3.93 1.89 8.16
C ASN A 50 -5.15 2.28 7.31
N THR A 51 -5.97 1.33 6.85
CA THR A 51 -7.15 1.60 6.02
C THR A 51 -8.23 2.36 6.77
N PHE A 52 -8.27 2.27 8.10
CA PHE A 52 -9.27 2.95 8.90
C PHE A 52 -9.05 4.47 8.89
N GLU A 53 -7.80 4.90 8.88
CA GLU A 53 -7.36 6.29 8.90
C GLU A 53 -7.69 7.00 7.58
N PHE A 54 -7.76 6.25 6.49
CA PHE A 54 -8.14 6.75 5.17
C PHE A 54 -9.64 6.56 4.90
N PHE A 55 -10.16 5.34 5.05
CA PHE A 55 -11.51 4.99 4.61
C PHE A 55 -12.55 4.92 5.74
N GLY A 56 -12.11 4.89 7.00
CA GLY A 56 -12.99 4.54 8.13
C GLY A 56 -13.40 3.06 8.14
N ILE A 57 -12.70 2.21 7.36
CA ILE A 57 -12.99 0.78 7.21
C ILE A 57 -11.80 -0.03 7.74
N PRO A 58 -12.00 -0.96 8.70
CA PRO A 58 -10.93 -1.83 9.16
C PRO A 58 -10.40 -2.76 8.05
N ALA A 59 -9.08 -2.94 7.99
CA ALA A 59 -8.40 -3.76 6.99
C ALA A 59 -9.00 -5.17 6.85
N LYS A 60 -9.35 -5.80 7.97
CA LYS A 60 -9.94 -7.15 8.01
C LYS A 60 -11.27 -7.26 7.25
N THR A 61 -12.03 -6.18 7.16
CA THR A 61 -13.31 -6.13 6.44
C THR A 61 -13.11 -6.10 4.92
N LEU A 62 -11.96 -5.59 4.47
CA LEU A 62 -11.61 -5.46 3.04
C LEU A 62 -11.03 -6.74 2.45
N LEU A 63 -10.44 -7.61 3.27
CA LEU A 63 -9.84 -8.85 2.80
C LEU A 63 -10.87 -9.78 2.14
N ASN A 64 -10.47 -10.39 1.03
CA ASN A 64 -11.29 -11.27 0.17
C ASN A 64 -12.51 -10.60 -0.48
N GLN A 65 -12.68 -9.29 -0.35
CA GLN A 65 -13.71 -8.53 -1.08
C GLN A 65 -13.20 -8.12 -2.46
N ASN A 66 -14.11 -7.77 -3.35
CA ASN A 66 -13.75 -7.21 -4.65
C ASN A 66 -13.47 -5.71 -4.50
N LEU A 67 -12.43 -5.20 -5.17
CA LEU A 67 -12.19 -3.76 -5.19
C LEU A 67 -13.38 -2.97 -5.79
N SER A 68 -14.17 -3.58 -6.68
CA SER A 68 -15.37 -2.99 -7.26
C SER A 68 -16.48 -2.70 -6.25
N ASP A 69 -16.43 -3.31 -5.07
CA ASP A 69 -17.42 -3.06 -4.02
C ASP A 69 -17.21 -1.68 -3.37
N PHE A 70 -16.05 -1.06 -3.59
CA PHE A 70 -15.63 0.21 -2.97
C PHE A 70 -15.37 1.34 -3.96
N LEU A 71 -15.24 1.04 -5.25
CA LEU A 71 -14.98 2.00 -6.33
C LEU A 71 -16.09 1.97 -7.36
N ASP A 72 -16.42 3.14 -7.92
CA ASP A 72 -17.42 3.21 -9.00
C ASP A 72 -16.94 2.40 -10.23
N GLN A 73 -17.89 1.80 -10.96
CA GLN A 73 -17.62 0.87 -12.06
C GLN A 73 -16.71 1.47 -13.15
N ASP A 74 -16.86 2.76 -13.45
CA ASP A 74 -16.00 3.45 -14.43
C ASP A 74 -14.52 3.45 -14.01
N GLN A 75 -14.25 3.56 -12.71
CA GLN A 75 -12.90 3.54 -12.19
C GLN A 75 -12.28 2.14 -12.28
N ILE A 76 -13.07 1.12 -12.00
CA ILE A 76 -12.68 -0.29 -12.15
C ILE A 76 -12.38 -0.62 -13.61
N ASN A 77 -13.21 -0.16 -14.54
CA ASN A 77 -13.00 -0.39 -15.96
C ASN A 77 -11.71 0.30 -16.45
N ARG A 78 -11.42 1.52 -15.99
CA ARG A 78 -10.15 2.20 -16.26
C ARG A 78 -8.95 1.44 -15.70
N LEU A 79 -9.06 0.93 -14.47
CA LEU A 79 -8.02 0.13 -13.85
C LEU A 79 -7.78 -1.18 -14.62
N ARG A 80 -8.83 -1.94 -14.97
CA ARG A 80 -8.69 -3.16 -15.78
C ARG A 80 -8.03 -2.89 -17.11
N LYS A 81 -8.48 -1.85 -17.83
CA LYS A 81 -7.88 -1.43 -19.10
C LYS A 81 -6.39 -1.05 -18.96
N SER A 82 -6.00 -0.48 -17.81
CA SER A 82 -4.58 -0.19 -17.54
C SER A 82 -3.72 -1.43 -17.30
N LEU A 83 -4.34 -2.52 -16.84
CA LEU A 83 -3.67 -3.79 -16.50
C LEU A 83 -3.65 -4.78 -17.69
N GLU A 84 -4.56 -4.64 -18.65
CA GLU A 84 -4.60 -5.46 -19.87
C GLU A 84 -3.32 -5.32 -20.70
N ASN A 85 -2.42 -6.32 -20.61
CA ASN A 85 -1.29 -6.62 -21.50
C ASN A 85 -0.55 -5.40 -22.09
N ASN A 86 -0.22 -4.42 -21.25
CA ASN A 86 0.60 -3.28 -21.64
C ASN A 86 2.05 -3.48 -21.14
N PRO A 87 3.05 -3.62 -22.03
CA PRO A 87 4.46 -3.69 -21.63
C PRO A 87 4.96 -2.41 -20.92
N GLU A 88 4.12 -1.37 -20.87
CA GLU A 88 4.43 -0.07 -20.32
C GLU A 88 3.48 0.37 -19.19
N LEU A 89 3.28 -0.46 -18.16
CA LEU A 89 2.61 -0.01 -16.90
C LEU A 89 3.18 1.32 -16.35
N LYS A 90 4.44 1.63 -16.69
CA LYS A 90 5.12 2.90 -16.36
C LYS A 90 4.50 4.14 -17.04
N THR A 91 3.87 4.01 -18.21
CA THR A 91 3.25 5.15 -18.90
C THR A 91 1.80 5.38 -18.48
N ILE A 92 1.19 4.40 -17.82
CA ILE A 92 -0.22 4.43 -17.40
C ILE A 92 -0.36 4.78 -15.90
N ASN A 93 0.70 4.59 -15.11
CA ASN A 93 0.77 5.01 -13.71
C ASN A 93 1.15 6.51 -13.60
N PRO A 94 0.40 7.35 -12.87
CA PRO A 94 -0.73 7.03 -11.99
C PRO A 94 -2.09 6.92 -12.67
N VAL A 95 -2.83 5.89 -12.29
CA VAL A 95 -4.27 5.77 -12.55
C VAL A 95 -5.00 6.49 -11.43
N LYS A 96 -5.61 7.63 -11.75
CA LYS A 96 -6.36 8.42 -10.78
C LYS A 96 -7.63 7.69 -10.33
N LEU A 97 -7.69 7.34 -9.05
CA LEU A 97 -8.85 6.70 -8.43
C LEU A 97 -9.46 7.63 -7.38
N SER A 98 -10.70 7.36 -6.98
CA SER A 98 -11.38 8.15 -5.95
C SER A 98 -12.34 7.26 -5.16
N VAL A 99 -12.26 7.33 -3.84
CA VAL A 99 -13.13 6.59 -2.91
C VAL A 99 -14.04 7.59 -2.22
N LYS A 100 -15.34 7.31 -2.23
CA LYS A 100 -16.31 8.05 -1.42
C LYS A 100 -16.32 7.46 -0.01
N THR A 101 -15.86 8.23 0.96
CA THR A 101 -16.02 7.90 2.38
C THR A 101 -17.21 8.68 2.95
N LYS A 102 -17.72 8.27 4.12
CA LYS A 102 -18.88 8.93 4.77
C LYS A 102 -18.68 10.44 5.00
N HIS A 103 -17.44 10.91 5.06
CA HIS A 103 -17.12 12.28 5.44
C HIS A 103 -16.32 13.07 4.38
N LYS A 104 -15.84 12.40 3.31
CA LYS A 104 -15.00 13.04 2.27
C LYS A 104 -14.83 12.16 1.03
N SER A 105 -14.65 12.78 -0.14
CA SER A 105 -14.10 12.10 -1.31
C SER A 105 -12.57 12.12 -1.24
N LEU A 106 -11.94 10.94 -1.22
CA LEU A 106 -10.48 10.80 -1.26
C LEU A 106 -10.05 10.47 -2.68
N VAL A 107 -9.12 11.24 -3.22
CA VAL A 107 -8.45 10.93 -4.48
C VAL A 107 -7.21 10.11 -4.15
N LEU A 108 -7.11 8.93 -4.75
CA LEU A 108 -5.97 8.02 -4.65
C LEU A 108 -5.08 8.15 -5.89
#